data_AF-A0A2S9KG21-F1
#
_entry.id   AF-A0A2S9KG21-F1
#
_cell.length_a   1.000
_cell.length_b   1.000
_cell.length_c   1.000
_cell.angle_alpha   90.00
_cell.angle_beta   90.00
_cell.angle_gamma   90.00
#
_symmetry.space_group_name_H-M   'P 1'
#
loop_
_entity.id
_entity.type
_entity.pdbx_description
1 polymer ?
#
loop_
_entity_poly.entity_id
_entity_poly.type
_entity_poly.pdbx_seq_one_letter_code
_entity_poly.pdbx_strand_id
1 'polypeptide(L)'
;MNPADPRKPQSVAKAKKAITDYKKALGQPEGLAELTVFYCEEVFAFLAVCGVEDEDFYVALVSMFEQALKYVLALPVSQQPDFIARLDRVRGLGQDLGWGVGEDFDIFWAEAGLPGEA
;
A
#
# COMPACT_ATOMS: atom_id res chain seq x y z
N MET A 1 12.68 -1.87 14.36
CA MET A 1 11.23 -2.10 14.52
C MET A 1 11.05 -3.31 15.42
N ASN A 2 10.16 -3.24 16.41
CA ASN A 2 9.82 -4.40 17.25
C ASN A 2 8.82 -5.25 16.47
N PRO A 3 8.92 -6.60 16.43
CA PRO A 3 7.94 -7.41 15.74
C PRO A 3 6.55 -7.21 16.35
N ALA A 4 5.53 -7.11 15.51
CA ALA A 4 4.16 -6.95 15.96
C ALA A 4 3.76 -8.16 16.85
N ASP A 5 3.12 -7.90 18.00
CA ASP A 5 2.54 -8.96 18.82
C ASP A 5 1.31 -9.52 18.09
N PRO A 6 1.30 -10.79 17.65
CA PRO A 6 0.21 -11.37 16.88
C PRO A 6 -1.11 -11.47 17.67
N ARG A 7 -1.09 -11.20 18.98
CA ARG A 7 -2.29 -11.19 19.84
C ARG A 7 -3.00 -9.83 19.88
N LYS A 8 -2.44 -8.78 19.26
CA LYS A 8 -3.14 -7.50 19.14
C LYS A 8 -3.97 -7.49 17.85
N PRO A 9 -5.27 -7.17 17.92
CA PRO A 9 -6.10 -7.10 16.72
C PRO A 9 -5.58 -6.00 15.80
N GLN A 10 -5.16 -6.39 14.61
CA GLN A 10 -4.85 -5.47 13.52
C GLN A 10 -6.16 -4.89 12.97
N SER A 11 -6.16 -3.60 12.63
CA SER A 11 -7.37 -2.89 12.21
C SER A 11 -7.05 -1.92 11.09
N VAL A 12 -7.56 -2.24 9.90
CA VAL A 12 -7.48 -1.37 8.70
C VAL A 12 -8.02 0.02 8.99
N ALA A 13 -9.19 0.11 9.65
CA ALA A 13 -9.79 1.39 9.98
C ALA A 13 -8.87 2.27 10.86
N LYS A 14 -8.19 1.66 11.85
CA LYS A 14 -7.22 2.40 12.69
C LYS A 14 -5.99 2.83 11.90
N ALA A 15 -5.47 1.98 11.01
CA ALA A 15 -4.33 2.32 10.17
C ALA A 15 -4.66 3.49 9.23
N LYS A 16 -5.80 3.42 8.52
CA LYS A 16 -6.30 4.51 7.66
C LYS A 16 -6.52 5.81 8.45
N LYS A 17 -7.04 5.71 9.67
CA LYS A 17 -7.19 6.87 10.56
C LYS A 17 -5.84 7.48 10.93
N ALA A 18 -4.84 6.67 11.27
CA ALA A 18 -3.51 7.16 11.60
C ALA A 18 -2.85 7.92 10.43
N ILE A 19 -2.99 7.42 9.20
CA ILE A 19 -2.54 8.12 7.98
C ILE A 19 -3.26 9.46 7.83
N THR A 20 -4.58 9.47 8.02
CA THR A 20 -5.41 10.68 7.94
C THR A 20 -5.02 11.71 9.01
N ASP A 21 -4.78 11.27 10.23
CA ASP A 21 -4.37 12.14 11.34
C ASP A 21 -2.97 12.73 11.09
N TYR A 22 -2.03 11.92 10.58
CA TYR A 22 -0.71 12.39 10.18
C TYR A 22 -0.79 13.45 9.07
N LYS A 23 -1.62 13.21 8.05
CA LYS A 23 -1.89 14.17 6.96
C LYS A 23 -2.37 15.52 7.49
N LYS A 24 -3.22 15.51 8.51
CA LYS A 24 -3.77 16.73 9.13
C LYS A 24 -2.76 17.44 10.04
N ALA A 25 -1.88 16.70 10.70
CA ALA A 25 -0.94 17.25 11.67
C ALA A 25 0.31 17.87 11.00
N LEU A 26 0.97 17.12 10.12
CA LEU A 26 2.21 17.55 9.44
C LEU A 26 2.08 17.42 7.92
N GLY A 27 1.56 16.29 7.44
CA GLY A 27 1.33 16.06 6.01
C GLY A 27 2.58 16.16 5.13
N GLN A 28 3.77 15.90 5.67
CA GLN A 28 4.99 15.92 4.86
C GLN A 28 4.92 14.83 3.78
N PRO A 29 5.26 15.15 2.52
CA PRO A 29 5.15 14.22 1.39
C PRO A 29 5.84 12.87 1.64
N GLU A 30 7.06 12.89 2.16
CA GLU A 30 7.87 11.69 2.43
C GLU A 30 7.19 10.78 3.45
N GLY A 31 6.63 11.35 4.52
CA GLY A 31 5.93 10.57 5.53
C GLY A 31 4.57 10.05 5.02
N LEU A 32 3.90 10.76 4.12
CA LEU A 32 2.68 10.25 3.47
C LEU A 32 3.00 9.07 2.55
N ALA A 33 4.09 9.17 1.78
CA ALA A 33 4.59 8.07 0.96
C ALA A 33 4.95 6.86 1.85
N GLU A 34 5.75 7.05 2.90
CA GLU A 34 6.14 5.96 3.81
C GLU A 34 4.94 5.28 4.45
N LEU A 35 4.00 6.04 5.02
CA LEU A 35 2.87 5.46 5.72
C LEU A 35 1.91 4.70 4.78
N THR A 36 1.74 5.17 3.55
CA THR A 36 0.84 4.52 2.57
C THR A 36 1.49 3.28 1.94
N VAL A 37 2.80 3.30 1.66
CA VAL A 37 3.54 2.11 1.23
C VAL A 37 3.57 1.06 2.34
N PHE A 38 3.89 1.46 3.57
CA PHE A 38 3.89 0.56 4.73
C PHE A 38 2.52 -0.06 4.99
N TYR A 39 1.44 0.71 4.82
CA TYR A 39 0.08 0.16 4.89
C TYR A 39 -0.12 -1.00 3.90
N CYS A 40 0.31 -0.82 2.64
CA CYS A 40 0.14 -1.85 1.63
C CYS A 40 0.95 -3.10 1.98
N GLU A 41 2.20 -2.95 2.42
CA GLU A 41 3.05 -4.07 2.87
C GLU A 41 2.42 -4.85 4.03
N GLU A 42 1.94 -4.15 5.06
CA GLU A 42 1.35 -4.79 6.24
C GLU A 42 0.02 -5.49 5.95
N VAL A 43 -0.74 -5.04 4.94
CA VAL A 43 -1.95 -5.77 4.51
C VAL A 43 -1.60 -7.17 4.01
N PHE A 44 -0.52 -7.35 3.27
CA PHE A 44 -0.10 -8.68 2.82
C PHE A 44 0.47 -9.52 3.96
N ALA A 45 1.18 -8.90 4.92
CA ALA A 45 1.60 -9.60 6.13
C ALA A 45 0.39 -10.10 6.96
N PHE A 46 -0.70 -9.32 6.99
CA PHE A 46 -1.96 -9.72 7.61
C PHE A 46 -2.67 -10.84 6.83
N LEU A 47 -2.78 -10.71 5.51
CA LEU A 47 -3.44 -11.72 4.65
C LEU A 47 -2.72 -13.08 4.69
N ALA A 48 -1.40 -13.09 4.92
CA ALA A 48 -0.62 -14.32 5.08
C ALA A 48 -1.01 -15.15 6.32
N VAL A 49 -1.66 -14.53 7.32
CA VAL A 49 -2.09 -15.20 8.56
C VAL A 49 -3.61 -15.25 8.72
N CYS A 50 -4.35 -14.39 8.01
CA CYS A 50 -5.79 -14.24 8.11
C CYS A 50 -6.43 -14.15 6.72
N GLY A 51 -7.37 -15.04 6.41
CA GLY A 51 -8.25 -14.87 5.26
C GLY A 51 -9.28 -13.76 5.50
N VAL A 52 -9.62 -13.00 4.46
CA VAL A 52 -10.65 -11.96 4.48
C VAL A 52 -11.64 -12.19 3.34
N GLU A 53 -12.90 -12.42 3.68
CA GLU A 53 -14.03 -12.57 2.74
C GLU A 53 -14.86 -11.28 2.68
N ASP A 54 -14.21 -10.16 2.45
CA ASP A 54 -14.84 -8.83 2.41
C ASP A 54 -14.32 -8.07 1.18
N GLU A 55 -15.18 -7.88 0.18
CA GLU A 55 -14.83 -7.16 -1.06
C GLU A 55 -14.41 -5.71 -0.78
N ASP A 56 -15.07 -5.04 0.18
CA ASP A 56 -14.77 -3.66 0.54
C ASP A 56 -13.35 -3.52 1.13
N PHE A 57 -12.83 -4.59 1.75
CA PHE A 57 -11.46 -4.64 2.22
C PHE A 57 -10.47 -4.57 1.05
N TYR A 58 -10.69 -5.33 -0.02
CA TYR A 58 -9.82 -5.34 -1.20
C TYR A 58 -9.94 -4.04 -2.00
N VAL A 59 -11.15 -3.49 -2.14
CA VAL A 59 -11.36 -2.15 -2.71
C VAL A 59 -10.57 -1.09 -1.92
N ALA A 60 -10.54 -1.18 -0.59
CA ALA A 60 -9.76 -0.29 0.24
C ALA A 60 -8.24 -0.48 0.09
N LEU A 61 -7.75 -1.71 -0.14
CA LEU A 61 -6.36 -1.99 -0.45
C LEU A 61 -5.96 -1.36 -1.79
N VAL A 62 -6.75 -1.62 -2.83
CA VAL A 62 -6.56 -1.06 -4.18
C VAL A 62 -6.50 0.46 -4.15
N SER A 63 -7.43 1.11 -3.45
CA SER A 63 -7.42 2.56 -3.29
C SER A 63 -6.19 3.10 -2.55
N MET A 64 -5.67 2.37 -1.55
CA MET A 64 -4.45 2.78 -0.84
C MET A 64 -3.19 2.60 -1.69
N PHE A 65 -3.14 1.59 -2.56
CA PHE A 65 -2.03 1.39 -3.50
C PHE A 65 -1.94 2.52 -4.51
N GLU A 66 -3.06 2.87 -5.15
CA GLU A 66 -3.12 4.03 -6.06
C GLU A 66 -2.69 5.33 -5.36
N GLN A 67 -3.15 5.52 -4.11
CA GLN A 67 -2.77 6.67 -3.31
C GLN A 67 -1.28 6.69 -2.94
N ALA A 68 -0.68 5.53 -2.70
CA ALA A 68 0.75 5.38 -2.44
C ALA A 68 1.57 5.77 -3.67
N LEU A 69 1.20 5.29 -4.86
CA LEU A 69 1.82 5.70 -6.14
C LEU A 69 1.79 7.22 -6.30
N LYS A 70 0.62 7.84 -6.09
CA LYS A 70 0.47 9.31 -6.17
C LYS A 70 1.40 10.05 -5.20
N TYR A 71 1.57 9.56 -3.97
CA TYR A 71 2.47 10.19 -3.01
C TYR A 71 3.94 10.00 -3.35
N VAL A 72 4.32 8.79 -3.79
CA VAL A 72 5.69 8.47 -4.17
C VAL A 72 6.13 9.28 -5.39
N LEU A 73 5.30 9.33 -6.44
CA LEU A 73 5.64 10.04 -7.68
C LEU A 73 5.67 11.57 -7.51
N ALA A 74 5.07 12.09 -6.44
CA ALA A 74 5.16 13.50 -6.06
C ALA A 74 6.47 13.85 -5.34
N LEU A 75 7.27 12.88 -4.91
CA LEU A 75 8.57 13.11 -4.27
C LEU A 75 9.64 13.53 -5.30
N PRO A 76 10.75 14.14 -4.85
CA PRO A 76 11.94 14.30 -5.70
C PRO A 76 12.37 12.96 -6.30
N VAL A 77 12.75 12.95 -7.58
CA VAL A 77 13.13 11.74 -8.33
C VAL A 77 14.20 10.91 -7.61
N SER A 78 15.11 11.54 -6.85
CA SER A 78 16.14 10.84 -6.08
C SER A 78 15.62 10.00 -4.91
N GLN A 79 14.38 10.22 -4.47
CA GLN A 79 13.76 9.51 -3.34
C GLN A 79 12.77 8.43 -3.78
N GLN A 80 12.32 8.45 -5.03
CA GLN A 80 11.30 7.54 -5.54
C GLN A 80 11.74 6.06 -5.66
N PRO A 81 12.98 5.72 -6.08
CA PRO A 81 13.34 4.35 -6.46
C PRO A 81 13.08 3.31 -5.36
N ASP A 82 13.42 3.61 -4.11
CA ASP A 82 13.26 2.67 -2.99
C ASP A 82 11.77 2.39 -2.71
N PHE A 83 10.92 3.40 -2.84
CA PHE A 83 9.47 3.26 -2.69
C PHE A 83 8.84 2.51 -3.86
N ILE A 84 9.25 2.81 -5.10
CA ILE A 84 8.78 2.11 -6.30
C ILE A 84 9.11 0.63 -6.19
N ALA A 85 10.33 0.27 -5.78
CA ALA A 85 10.72 -1.13 -5.60
C ALA A 85 9.89 -1.86 -4.52
N ARG A 86 9.45 -1.15 -3.46
CA ARG A 86 8.53 -1.70 -2.46
C ARG A 86 7.14 -1.92 -3.03
N LEU A 87 6.62 -0.95 -3.77
CA LEU A 87 5.31 -1.03 -4.40
C LEU A 87 5.27 -2.08 -5.52
N ASP A 88 6.35 -2.33 -6.24
CA ASP A 88 6.41 -3.41 -7.23
C ASP A 88 6.32 -4.80 -6.58
N ARG A 89 6.95 -4.99 -5.40
CA ARG A 89 6.77 -6.22 -4.62
C ARG A 89 5.33 -6.40 -4.16
N VAL A 90 4.69 -5.32 -3.69
CA VAL A 90 3.26 -5.31 -3.34
C VAL A 90 2.40 -5.66 -4.56
N ARG A 91 2.73 -5.11 -5.74
CA ARG A 91 2.07 -5.40 -7.01
C ARG A 91 2.14 -6.89 -7.34
N GLY A 92 3.33 -7.48 -7.24
CA GLY A 92 3.56 -8.91 -7.45
C GLY A 92 2.76 -9.78 -6.48
N LEU A 93 2.73 -9.45 -5.18
CA LEU A 93 1.92 -10.17 -4.19
C LEU A 93 0.41 -10.08 -4.47
N GLY A 94 -0.04 -8.96 -5.04
CA GLY A 94 -1.44 -8.75 -5.42
C GLY A 94 -1.94 -9.68 -6.53
N GLN A 95 -1.03 -10.25 -7.34
CA GLN A 95 -1.39 -11.18 -8.42
C GLN A 95 -1.98 -12.49 -7.91
N ASP A 96 -1.61 -12.90 -6.70
CA ASP A 96 -2.13 -14.12 -6.06
C ASP A 96 -3.46 -13.88 -5.32
N LEU A 97 -3.95 -12.64 -5.29
CA LEU A 97 -5.23 -12.29 -4.66
C LEU A 97 -6.39 -12.41 -5.65
N GLY A 98 -7.55 -12.84 -5.14
CA GLY A 98 -8.81 -12.74 -5.87
C GLY A 98 -9.31 -11.30 -5.98
N TRP A 99 -10.55 -11.13 -6.46
CA TRP A 99 -11.25 -9.84 -6.51
C TRP A 99 -10.62 -8.78 -7.44
N GLY A 100 -9.84 -9.19 -8.44
CA GLY A 100 -9.27 -8.27 -9.44
C GLY A 100 -8.14 -7.37 -8.92
N VAL A 101 -7.63 -7.60 -7.71
CA VAL A 101 -6.61 -6.73 -7.08
C VAL A 101 -5.35 -6.62 -7.94
N GLY A 102 -4.84 -7.74 -8.46
CA GLY A 102 -3.66 -7.74 -9.34
C GLY A 102 -3.88 -6.95 -10.64
N GLU A 103 -5.08 -7.06 -11.23
CA GLU A 103 -5.45 -6.33 -12.45
C GLU A 103 -5.51 -4.81 -12.19
N ASP A 104 -6.16 -4.41 -11.10
CA ASP A 104 -6.23 -2.99 -10.71
C ASP A 104 -4.84 -2.42 -10.39
N PHE A 105 -4.00 -3.17 -9.69
CA PHE A 105 -2.62 -2.75 -9.42
C PHE A 105 -1.82 -2.54 -10.71
N ASP A 106 -1.98 -3.42 -11.68
CA ASP A 106 -1.29 -3.34 -12.97
C ASP A 106 -1.78 -2.15 -13.81
N ILE A 107 -3.08 -1.85 -13.77
CA ILE A 107 -3.65 -0.66 -14.39
C ILE A 107 -3.01 0.59 -13.79
N PHE A 108 -3.00 0.74 -12.46
CA PHE A 108 -2.42 1.92 -11.81
C PHE A 108 -0.92 2.03 -12.00
N TRP A 109 -0.21 0.89 -12.04
CA TRP A 109 1.22 0.86 -12.34
C TRP A 109 1.53 1.38 -13.74
N ALA A 110 0.74 0.94 -14.74
CA ALA A 110 0.87 1.40 -16.11
C ALA A 110 0.48 2.87 -16.28
N GLU A 111 -0.60 3.33 -15.64
CA GLU A 111 -1.03 4.74 -15.64
C GLU A 111 0.00 5.67 -14.99
N ALA A 112 0.74 5.16 -14.00
CA ALA A 112 1.88 5.84 -13.40
C ALA A 112 3.11 5.95 -14.33
N GLY A 113 3.10 5.27 -15.48
CA GLY A 113 4.22 5.24 -16.43
C GLY A 113 5.41 4.41 -15.94
N LEU A 114 5.18 3.51 -14.98
CA LEU A 114 6.22 2.63 -14.44
C LEU A 114 6.38 1.39 -15.35
N PRO A 115 7.62 0.89 -15.55
CA PRO A 115 7.86 -0.28 -16.37
C PRO A 115 7.27 -1.52 -15.71
N GLY A 116 6.56 -2.36 -16.47
CA GLY A 116 6.21 -3.72 -16.04
C GLY A 116 7.41 -4.65 -16.19
N GLU A 117 7.53 -5.68 -15.33
CA GLU A 117 8.43 -6.80 -15.62
C GLU A 117 7.99 -7.47 -16.94
N ALA A 118 8.97 -7.71 -17.82
CA ALA A 118 8.79 -8.30 -19.14
C ALA A 118 8.73 -9.84 -19.09
#